data_AF-A0A2E2SVC5-F1
#
_entry.id   AF-A0A2E2SVC5-F1
#
_cell.length_a   1.000
_cell.length_b   1.000
_cell.length_c   1.000
_cell.angle_alpha   90.00
_cell.angle_beta   90.00
_cell.angle_gamma   90.00
#
_symmetry.space_group_name_H-M   'P 1'
#
loop_
_entity.id
_entity.type
_entity.pdbx_description
1 polymer ?
#
loop_
_entity_poly.entity_id
_entity_poly.type
_entity_poly.pdbx_seq_one_letter_code
_entity_poly.pdbx_strand_id
1 'polypeptide(L)'
;MKYILSIISVCLFFSACVSEQKKALTHLLEVQGKLMQLKDARLNKPLAIEVLDLYNSFLEEYPDAENNAEILFNLGQVYRGLGKNLKALESFYLVHSKFPESSWAALAFFQQADCFEALDQRLSAKNTYEEFMEKYPSHPYLDQAMGMIQLLYLTDEELINKFEK
;
A
#
# COMPACT_ATOMS: atom_id res chain seq x y z
N MET A 1 -9.81 -32.10 34.97
CA MET A 1 -10.83 -32.09 33.88
C MET A 1 -11.29 -30.69 33.45
N LYS A 2 -11.38 -29.66 34.32
CA LYS A 2 -11.82 -28.31 33.91
C LYS A 2 -10.88 -27.59 32.91
N TYR A 3 -9.58 -27.84 32.97
CA TYR A 3 -8.60 -27.21 32.06
C TYR A 3 -8.66 -27.71 30.61
N ILE A 4 -9.10 -28.97 30.38
CA ILE A 4 -9.15 -29.57 29.05
C ILE A 4 -10.30 -28.99 28.21
N LEU A 5 -11.48 -28.73 28.82
CA LEU A 5 -12.59 -28.05 28.12
C LEU A 5 -12.24 -26.59 27.74
N SER A 6 -11.48 -25.89 28.59
CA SER A 6 -11.06 -24.51 28.31
C SER A 6 -10.11 -24.42 27.12
N ILE A 7 -9.18 -25.37 26.98
CA ILE A 7 -8.21 -25.41 25.88
C ILE A 7 -8.89 -25.81 24.56
N ILE A 8 -9.79 -26.80 24.59
CA ILE A 8 -10.53 -27.25 23.39
C ILE A 8 -11.44 -26.15 22.85
N SER A 9 -12.11 -25.39 23.73
CA SER A 9 -12.96 -24.26 23.31
C SER A 9 -12.15 -23.17 22.63
N VAL A 10 -10.98 -22.78 23.18
CA VAL A 10 -10.11 -21.75 22.58
C VAL A 10 -9.56 -22.21 21.22
N CYS A 11 -9.17 -23.47 21.06
CA CYS A 11 -8.70 -24.00 19.78
C CYS A 11 -9.77 -24.01 18.68
N LEU A 12 -11.05 -24.25 19.03
CA LEU A 12 -12.16 -24.24 18.05
C LEU A 12 -12.51 -22.83 17.58
N PHE A 13 -12.40 -21.81 18.45
CA PHE A 13 -12.58 -20.42 18.04
C PHE A 13 -11.43 -19.92 17.17
N PHE A 14 -10.19 -20.32 17.47
CA PHE A 14 -9.03 -19.95 16.65
C PHE A 14 -9.08 -20.54 15.25
N SER A 15 -9.46 -21.82 15.11
CA SER A 15 -9.56 -22.46 13.80
C SER A 15 -10.71 -21.90 12.95
N ALA A 16 -11.86 -21.59 13.57
CA ALA A 16 -12.97 -20.93 12.90
C ALA A 16 -12.59 -19.52 12.43
N CYS A 17 -11.96 -18.71 13.28
CA CYS A 17 -11.52 -17.36 12.95
C CYS A 17 -10.54 -17.34 11.76
N VAL A 18 -9.51 -18.20 11.80
CA VAL A 18 -8.55 -18.33 10.68
C VAL A 18 -9.26 -18.77 9.39
N SER A 19 -10.31 -19.61 9.49
CA SER A 19 -11.07 -20.04 8.31
C SER A 19 -11.89 -18.90 7.68
N GLU A 20 -12.47 -18.00 8.49
CA GLU A 20 -13.21 -16.84 7.99
C GLU A 20 -12.27 -15.76 7.43
N GLN A 21 -11.16 -15.47 8.12
CA GLN A 21 -10.11 -14.58 7.61
C GLN A 21 -9.63 -15.01 6.22
N LYS A 22 -9.38 -16.31 6.02
CA LYS A 22 -8.95 -16.83 4.71
C LYS A 22 -10.02 -16.64 3.63
N LYS A 23 -11.30 -16.83 3.96
CA LYS A 23 -12.41 -16.59 3.02
C LYS A 23 -12.51 -15.11 2.65
N ALA A 24 -12.45 -14.21 3.65
CA ALA A 24 -12.47 -12.78 3.45
C ALA A 24 -11.32 -12.31 2.55
N LEU A 25 -10.09 -12.79 2.84
CA LEU A 25 -8.92 -12.52 2.01
C LEU A 25 -9.09 -13.02 0.57
N THR A 26 -9.57 -14.26 0.40
CA THR A 26 -9.79 -14.85 -0.93
C THR A 26 -10.78 -14.02 -1.74
N HIS A 27 -11.90 -13.64 -1.12
CA HIS A 27 -12.93 -12.81 -1.76
C HIS A 27 -12.37 -11.45 -2.17
N LEU A 28 -11.67 -10.78 -1.25
CA LEU A 28 -11.02 -9.50 -1.49
C LEU A 28 -10.06 -9.57 -2.69
N LEU A 29 -9.17 -10.58 -2.73
CA LEU A 29 -8.20 -10.73 -3.82
C LEU A 29 -8.88 -11.02 -5.16
N GLU A 30 -9.99 -11.76 -5.16
CA GLU A 30 -10.78 -12.02 -6.38
C GLU A 30 -11.37 -10.72 -6.96
N VAL A 31 -12.02 -9.91 -6.11
CA VAL A 31 -12.64 -8.65 -6.52
C VAL A 31 -11.58 -7.62 -6.93
N GLN A 32 -10.48 -7.53 -6.17
CA GLN A 32 -9.30 -6.75 -6.55
C GLN A 32 -8.76 -7.17 -7.92
N GLY A 33 -8.65 -8.47 -8.18
CA GLY A 33 -8.19 -9.00 -9.46
C GLY A 33 -9.04 -8.51 -10.65
N LYS A 34 -10.36 -8.43 -10.47
CA LYS A 34 -11.28 -7.85 -11.48
C LYS A 34 -11.00 -6.37 -11.72
N LEU A 35 -10.72 -5.61 -10.66
CA LEU A 35 -10.36 -4.19 -10.78
C LEU A 35 -9.01 -4.01 -11.51
N MET A 36 -8.02 -4.86 -11.22
CA MET A 36 -6.68 -4.81 -11.81
C MET A 36 -6.64 -5.16 -13.30
N GLN A 37 -7.66 -5.85 -13.83
CA GLN A 37 -7.80 -6.09 -15.27
C GLN A 37 -8.20 -4.82 -16.04
N LEU A 38 -8.67 -3.79 -15.35
CA LEU A 38 -9.00 -2.51 -15.97
C LEU A 38 -7.74 -1.70 -16.22
N LYS A 39 -7.67 -1.04 -17.38
CA LYS A 39 -6.60 -0.07 -17.68
C LYS A 39 -6.59 1.11 -16.69
N ASP A 40 -7.75 1.45 -16.13
CA ASP A 40 -7.93 2.54 -15.18
C ASP A 40 -9.08 2.21 -14.23
N ALA A 41 -8.78 2.15 -12.92
CA ALA A 41 -9.75 1.85 -11.86
C ALA A 41 -10.93 2.84 -11.84
N ARG A 42 -10.75 4.07 -12.33
CA ARG A 42 -11.79 5.10 -12.38
C ARG A 42 -12.90 4.78 -13.37
N LEU A 43 -12.66 3.87 -14.32
CA LEU A 43 -13.65 3.44 -15.32
C LEU A 43 -14.78 2.60 -14.70
N ASN A 44 -14.52 1.94 -13.58
CA ASN A 44 -15.53 1.17 -12.85
C ASN A 44 -15.56 1.61 -11.38
N LYS A 45 -16.16 2.77 -11.12
CA LYS A 45 -16.28 3.34 -9.78
C LYS A 45 -16.98 2.40 -8.77
N PRO A 46 -18.10 1.72 -9.11
CA PRO A 46 -18.72 0.77 -8.18
C PRO A 46 -17.76 -0.33 -7.73
N LEU A 47 -17.05 -0.96 -8.68
CA LEU A 47 -16.08 -2.00 -8.36
C LEU A 47 -14.91 -1.46 -7.53
N ALA A 48 -14.43 -0.26 -7.83
CA ALA A 48 -13.37 0.36 -7.04
C ALA A 48 -13.81 0.67 -5.60
N ILE A 49 -15.06 1.10 -5.40
CA ILE A 49 -15.63 1.32 -4.06
C ILE A 49 -15.75 -0.01 -3.32
N GLU A 50 -16.26 -1.05 -3.97
CA GLU A 50 -16.37 -2.40 -3.39
C GLU A 50 -15.01 -2.92 -2.91
N VAL A 51 -13.96 -2.78 -3.73
CA VAL A 51 -12.59 -3.17 -3.35
C VAL A 51 -12.09 -2.38 -2.14
N LEU A 52 -12.32 -1.07 -2.09
CA LEU A 52 -11.93 -0.24 -0.96
C LEU A 52 -12.66 -0.64 0.34
N ASP A 53 -13.95 -0.94 0.25
CA ASP A 53 -14.76 -1.38 1.39
C ASP A 53 -14.26 -2.73 1.91
N LEU A 54 -13.98 -3.69 1.01
CA LEU A 54 -13.41 -4.99 1.38
C LEU A 54 -12.05 -4.86 2.08
N TYR A 55 -11.16 -3.99 1.61
CA TYR A 55 -9.89 -3.72 2.29
C TYR A 55 -10.10 -3.15 3.70
N ASN A 56 -10.95 -2.14 3.84
CA ASN A 56 -11.18 -1.49 5.13
C ASN A 56 -11.80 -2.48 6.12
N SER A 57 -12.80 -3.26 5.70
CA SER A 57 -13.42 -4.29 6.54
C SER A 57 -12.42 -5.38 6.94
N PHE A 58 -11.56 -5.83 6.01
CA PHE A 58 -10.52 -6.82 6.34
C PHE A 58 -9.56 -6.29 7.41
N LEU A 59 -9.09 -5.05 7.27
CA LEU A 59 -8.17 -4.41 8.23
C LEU A 59 -8.81 -4.17 9.60
N GLU A 60 -10.12 -3.89 9.63
CA GLU A 60 -10.88 -3.69 10.87
C GLU A 60 -11.16 -5.02 11.59
N GLU A 61 -11.57 -6.04 10.84
CA GLU A 61 -11.96 -7.35 11.39
C GLU A 61 -10.76 -8.21 11.77
N TYR A 62 -9.65 -8.08 11.04
CA TYR A 62 -8.43 -8.88 11.23
C TYR A 62 -7.18 -8.01 11.44
N PRO A 63 -7.11 -7.21 12.51
CA PRO A 63 -6.03 -6.23 12.72
C PRO A 63 -4.63 -6.85 12.91
N ASP A 64 -4.56 -8.12 13.31
CA ASP A 64 -3.31 -8.86 13.56
C ASP A 64 -2.94 -9.83 12.42
N ALA A 65 -3.64 -9.77 11.28
CA ALA A 65 -3.39 -10.66 10.17
C ALA A 65 -2.00 -10.43 9.54
N GLU A 66 -1.30 -11.53 9.21
CA GLU A 66 0.08 -11.46 8.68
C GLU A 66 0.18 -10.68 7.37
N ASN A 67 -0.90 -10.67 6.59
CA ASN A 67 -0.98 -10.03 5.28
C ASN A 67 -1.35 -8.53 5.36
N ASN A 68 -1.52 -7.95 6.56
CA ASN A 68 -1.96 -6.56 6.69
C ASN A 68 -1.02 -5.53 6.06
N ALA A 69 0.29 -5.81 6.04
CA ALA A 69 1.25 -4.96 5.32
C ALA A 69 0.98 -4.93 3.81
N GLU A 70 0.72 -6.09 3.21
CA GLU A 70 0.36 -6.21 1.78
C GLU A 70 -0.99 -5.56 1.50
N ILE A 71 -1.97 -5.78 2.38
CA ILE A 71 -3.31 -5.22 2.25
C ILE A 71 -3.29 -3.70 2.29
N LEU A 72 -2.57 -3.09 3.25
CA LEU A 72 -2.41 -1.64 3.32
C LEU A 72 -1.67 -1.09 2.10
N PHE A 73 -0.65 -1.80 1.62
CA PHE A 73 0.06 -1.41 0.40
C PHE A 73 -0.89 -1.39 -0.81
N ASN A 74 -1.64 -2.47 -1.03
CA ASN A 74 -2.57 -2.58 -2.15
C ASN A 74 -3.74 -1.59 -2.03
N LEU A 75 -4.24 -1.33 -0.81
CA LEU A 75 -5.21 -0.26 -0.54
C LEU A 75 -4.67 1.11 -0.98
N GLY A 76 -3.41 1.41 -0.65
CA GLY A 76 -2.73 2.61 -1.11
C GLY A 76 -2.66 2.70 -2.63
N GLN A 77 -2.32 1.61 -3.31
CA GLN A 77 -2.29 1.54 -4.78
C GLN A 77 -3.65 1.81 -5.40
N VAL A 78 -4.73 1.27 -4.84
CA VAL A 78 -6.10 1.55 -5.31
C VAL A 78 -6.46 3.01 -5.09
N TYR A 79 -6.16 3.58 -3.92
CA TYR A 79 -6.38 5.01 -3.69
C TYR A 79 -5.61 5.90 -4.68
N ARG A 80 -4.35 5.56 -4.96
CA ARG A 80 -3.52 6.27 -5.94
C ARG A 80 -4.08 6.18 -7.35
N GLY A 81 -4.49 4.99 -7.79
CA GLY A 81 -5.15 4.78 -9.09
C GLY A 81 -6.45 5.57 -9.24
N LEU A 82 -7.13 5.87 -8.14
CA LEU A 82 -8.32 6.72 -8.10
C LEU A 82 -8.01 8.22 -7.97
N GLY A 83 -6.74 8.62 -7.93
CA GLY A 83 -6.30 10.01 -7.72
C GLY A 83 -6.49 10.52 -6.29
N LYS A 84 -6.78 9.63 -5.33
CA LYS A 84 -6.94 9.98 -3.90
C LYS A 84 -5.59 9.94 -3.20
N ASN A 85 -4.65 10.78 -3.65
CA ASN A 85 -3.23 10.72 -3.27
C ASN A 85 -3.00 10.89 -1.75
N LEU A 86 -3.82 11.69 -1.05
CA LEU A 86 -3.73 11.80 0.41
C LEU A 86 -4.06 10.47 1.12
N LYS A 87 -5.12 9.77 0.70
CA LYS A 87 -5.47 8.45 1.28
C LYS A 87 -4.44 7.38 0.92
N ALA A 88 -3.86 7.47 -0.27
CA ALA A 88 -2.77 6.60 -0.69
C ALA A 88 -1.54 6.80 0.21
N LEU A 89 -1.13 8.06 0.42
CA LEU A 89 -0.04 8.44 1.31
C LEU A 89 -0.24 7.92 2.74
N GLU A 90 -1.45 8.07 3.30
CA GLU A 90 -1.82 7.52 4.62
C GLU A 90 -1.70 6.00 4.67
N SER A 91 -2.17 5.30 3.63
CA SER A 91 -2.11 3.83 3.58
C SER A 91 -0.67 3.33 3.52
N PHE A 92 0.16 3.93 2.65
CA PHE A 92 1.58 3.60 2.56
C PHE A 92 2.35 3.96 3.84
N TYR A 93 1.98 5.05 4.53
CA TYR A 93 2.54 5.39 5.83
C TYR A 93 2.30 4.29 6.85
N LEU A 94 1.08 3.77 6.90
CA LEU A 94 0.71 2.70 7.82
C LEU A 94 1.50 1.42 7.57
N VAL A 95 1.89 1.11 6.33
CA VAL A 95 2.72 -0.07 6.02
C VAL A 95 4.04 0.00 6.76
N HIS A 96 4.86 1.04 6.55
CA HIS A 96 6.20 1.09 7.12
C HIS A 96 6.21 1.49 8.61
N SER A 97 5.19 2.20 9.09
CA SER A 97 5.07 2.57 10.51
C SER A 97 4.59 1.41 11.40
N LYS A 98 3.66 0.58 10.91
CA LYS A 98 3.15 -0.58 11.66
C LYS A 98 3.90 -1.88 11.36
N PHE A 99 4.42 -2.03 10.15
CA PHE A 99 5.09 -3.25 9.67
C PHE A 99 6.50 -2.94 9.12
N PRO A 100 7.39 -2.32 9.92
CA PRO A 100 8.70 -1.87 9.44
C PRO A 100 9.60 -2.99 8.88
N GLU A 101 9.42 -4.22 9.37
CA GLU A 101 10.18 -5.41 8.93
C GLU A 101 9.54 -6.13 7.74
N SER A 102 8.37 -5.69 7.28
CA SER A 102 7.71 -6.29 6.13
C SER A 102 8.48 -5.99 4.85
N SER A 103 8.49 -6.96 3.92
CA SER A 103 8.99 -6.73 2.55
C SER A 103 8.26 -5.60 1.82
N TRP A 104 7.05 -5.24 2.26
CA TRP A 104 6.27 -4.12 1.73
C TRP A 104 6.69 -2.75 2.26
N ALA A 105 7.44 -2.68 3.37
CA ALA A 105 7.77 -1.41 4.02
C ALA A 105 8.61 -0.48 3.13
N ALA A 106 9.67 -1.02 2.53
CA ALA A 106 10.54 -0.25 1.63
C ALA A 106 9.78 0.25 0.41
N LEU A 107 8.99 -0.63 -0.21
CA LEU A 107 8.20 -0.28 -1.39
C LEU A 107 7.11 0.75 -1.07
N ALA A 108 6.43 0.62 0.07
CA ALA A 108 5.46 1.61 0.53
C ALA A 108 6.11 2.98 0.75
N PHE A 109 7.30 3.01 1.37
CA PHE A 109 8.04 4.25 1.62
C PHE A 109 8.41 4.96 0.31
N PHE A 110 8.85 4.22 -0.70
CA PHE A 110 9.05 4.75 -2.05
C PHE A 110 7.73 5.31 -2.64
N GLN A 111 6.63 4.57 -2.55
CA GLN A 111 5.32 5.00 -3.05
C GLN A 111 4.74 6.23 -2.30
N GLN A 112 5.20 6.53 -1.08
CA GLN A 112 4.84 7.76 -0.40
C GLN A 112 5.43 9.00 -1.07
N ALA A 113 6.68 8.91 -1.51
CA ALA A 113 7.31 10.00 -2.26
C ALA A 113 6.54 10.25 -3.57
N ASP A 114 6.20 9.20 -4.31
CA ASP A 114 5.32 9.27 -5.48
C ASP A 114 3.98 9.98 -5.16
N CYS A 115 3.39 9.73 -3.99
CA CYS A 115 2.16 10.39 -3.56
C CYS A 115 2.37 11.89 -3.27
N PHE A 116 3.50 12.26 -2.65
CA PHE A 116 3.84 13.66 -2.42
C PHE A 116 4.05 14.41 -3.74
N GLU A 117 4.65 13.79 -4.75
CA GLU A 117 4.77 14.37 -6.09
C GLU A 117 3.39 14.63 -6.70
N ALA A 118 2.50 13.65 -6.62
CA ALA A 118 1.13 13.76 -7.12
C ALA A 118 0.26 14.77 -6.32
N LEU A 119 0.77 15.28 -5.20
CA LEU A 119 0.19 16.34 -4.37
C LEU A 119 0.91 17.68 -4.55
N ASP A 120 1.85 17.79 -5.49
CA ASP A 120 2.71 18.95 -5.74
C ASP A 120 3.60 19.34 -4.53
N GLN A 121 3.82 18.40 -3.60
CA GLN A 121 4.67 18.59 -2.42
C GLN A 121 6.10 18.15 -2.73
N ARG A 122 6.75 18.83 -3.68
CA ARG A 122 8.06 18.45 -4.21
C ARG A 122 9.15 18.30 -3.15
N LEU A 123 9.17 19.19 -2.15
CA LEU A 123 10.14 19.11 -1.05
C LEU A 123 9.91 17.86 -0.19
N SER A 124 8.64 17.54 0.14
CA SER A 124 8.30 16.33 0.88
C SER A 124 8.69 15.08 0.08
N ALA A 125 8.37 15.05 -1.21
CA ALA A 125 8.73 13.93 -2.09
C ALA A 125 10.24 13.67 -2.10
N LYS A 126 11.03 14.74 -2.31
CA LYS A 126 12.49 14.67 -2.29
C LYS A 126 13.02 14.11 -0.97
N ASN A 127 12.60 14.69 0.16
CA ASN A 127 13.07 14.27 1.47
C ASN A 127 12.70 12.80 1.74
N THR A 128 11.51 12.36 1.33
CA THR A 128 11.10 10.95 1.46
C THR A 128 11.93 10.01 0.57
N TYR A 129 12.28 10.40 -0.66
CA TYR A 129 13.21 9.60 -1.48
C TYR A 129 14.62 9.54 -0.89
N GLU A 130 15.13 10.64 -0.34
CA GLU A 130 16.45 10.67 0.32
C GLU A 130 16.46 9.75 1.55
N GLU A 131 15.46 9.86 2.42
CA GLU A 131 15.28 8.95 3.56
C GLU A 131 15.13 7.48 3.11
N PHE A 132 14.46 7.23 1.97
CA PHE A 132 14.31 5.89 1.43
C PHE A 132 15.66 5.30 1.04
N MET A 133 16.50 6.10 0.36
CA MET A 133 17.84 5.68 -0.05
C MET A 133 18.76 5.42 1.15
N GLU A 134 18.63 6.21 2.22
CA GLU A 134 19.37 6.00 3.47
C GLU A 134 18.92 4.73 4.21
N LYS A 135 17.60 4.51 4.32
CA LYS A 135 17.02 3.40 5.08
C LYS A 135 17.11 2.06 4.34
N TYR A 136 17.06 2.07 3.01
CA TYR A 136 17.04 0.87 2.18
C TYR A 136 18.14 0.87 1.09
N PRO A 137 19.43 0.94 1.48
CA PRO A 137 20.56 1.19 0.57
C PRO A 137 20.91 0.03 -0.39
N SER A 138 20.15 -1.07 -0.35
CA SER A 138 20.26 -2.20 -1.29
C SER A 138 18.96 -2.49 -2.06
N HIS A 139 17.94 -1.64 -1.94
CA HIS A 139 16.66 -1.87 -2.59
C HIS A 139 16.75 -1.70 -4.12
N PRO A 140 16.03 -2.50 -4.93
CA PRO A 140 16.04 -2.37 -6.40
C PRO A 140 15.59 -1.01 -6.96
N TYR A 141 15.01 -0.13 -6.13
CA TYR A 141 14.44 1.16 -6.56
C TYR A 141 15.35 2.36 -6.26
N LEU A 142 16.59 2.15 -5.82
CA LEU A 142 17.52 3.25 -5.52
C LEU A 142 17.82 4.12 -6.74
N ASP A 143 18.12 3.49 -7.88
CA ASP A 143 18.40 4.22 -9.12
C ASP A 143 17.17 5.03 -9.58
N GLN A 144 15.97 4.46 -9.40
CA GLN A 144 14.74 5.15 -9.70
C GLN A 144 14.52 6.33 -8.75
N ALA A 145 14.69 6.15 -7.43
CA ALA A 145 14.58 7.22 -6.44
C ALA A 145 15.54 8.38 -6.74
N MET A 146 16.80 8.06 -7.08
CA MET A 146 17.79 9.06 -7.48
C MET A 146 17.37 9.81 -8.74
N GLY A 147 16.82 9.11 -9.74
CA GLY A 147 16.24 9.72 -10.94
C GLY A 147 15.09 10.67 -10.62
N MET A 148 14.16 10.27 -9.76
CA MET A 148 13.03 11.11 -9.33
C MET A 148 13.52 12.35 -8.58
N ILE A 149 14.47 12.22 -7.66
CA ILE A 149 15.09 13.37 -6.97
C ILE A 149 15.69 14.35 -7.98
N GLN A 150 16.43 13.87 -8.98
CA GLN A 150 17.00 14.74 -10.01
C GLN A 150 15.92 15.51 -10.77
N LEU A 151 14.80 14.86 -11.12
CA LEU A 151 13.66 15.54 -11.76
C LEU A 151 13.02 16.58 -10.85
N LEU A 152 12.97 16.33 -9.54
CA LEU A 152 12.41 17.26 -8.56
C LEU A 152 13.23 18.55 -8.39
N TYR A 153 14.51 18.56 -8.75
CA TYR A 153 15.35 19.77 -8.78
C TYR A 153 15.18 20.61 -10.04
N LEU A 154 14.65 20.06 -11.13
CA LEU A 154 14.49 20.78 -12.38
C LEU A 154 13.27 21.71 -12.31
N THR A 155 13.45 22.91 -12.86
CA THR A 155 12.35 23.81 -13.21
C THR A 155 11.53 23.22 -14.35
N ASP A 156 10.31 23.75 -14.56
CA ASP A 156 9.44 23.32 -15.66
C ASP A 156 10.12 23.52 -17.02
N GLU A 157 10.85 24.62 -17.21
CA GLU A 157 11.61 24.89 -18.44
C GLU A 157 12.73 23.87 -18.66
N GLU A 158 13.48 23.52 -17.61
CA GLU A 158 14.53 22.51 -17.70
C GLU A 158 13.97 21.10 -17.96
N LEU A 159 12.80 20.78 -17.40
CA LEU A 159 12.09 19.52 -17.65
C LEU A 159 11.66 19.41 -19.12
N ILE A 160 11.02 20.44 -19.66
CA ILE A 160 10.58 20.50 -21.06
C ILE A 160 11.80 20.26 -21.99
N ASN A 161 12.88 21.02 -21.79
CA ASN A 161 14.09 20.90 -22.59
C ASN A 161 14.76 19.51 -22.51
N LYS A 162 14.58 18.78 -21.40
CA LYS A 162 15.14 17.45 -21.21
C LYS A 162 14.41 16.37 -22.01
N PHE A 163 13.10 16.53 -22.25
CA PHE A 163 12.24 15.51 -22.87
C PHE A 163 11.75 15.85 -24.29
N GLU A 164 12.00 17.06 -24.79
CA GLU A 164 11.64 17.48 -26.16
C GLU A 164 12.67 17.13 -27.26
N LYS A 165 13.61 16.20 -27.01
CA LYS A 165 14.58 15.73 -28.02
C LYS A 165 14.30 14.32 -28.52
#